data_AF-M1ADQ5-F1
#
_entry.id   AF-M1ADQ5-F1
#
_cell.length_a   1.000
_cell.length_b   1.000
_cell.length_c   1.000
_cell.angle_alpha   90.00
_cell.angle_beta   90.00
_cell.angle_gamma   90.00
#
_symmetry.space_group_name_H-M   'P 1'
#
loop_
_entity.id
_entity.type
_entity.pdbx_description
1 polymer ?
#
loop_
_entity_poly.entity_id
_entity_poly.type
_entity_poly.pdbx_seq_one_letter_code
_entity_poly.pdbx_strand_id
1 'polypeptide(L)'
;MGEPGEILPEHKPERSPHEVLQQSKASVEEIVSKMLSMKKESTPKSEIRELVTQIFINFVSLRQANRSILLEEDRVKGETERAKAPVDFTTLQLHNLMYEKSHYVKAIKACKDFRSKYPDIELVPEEEFFRDAPEEIKNTVMSNDNSHNLMLKRFNFELFQRKELCKLREKLEQKKKALQETIANRKKFLSSLPSHLKSLKKASLPVQHQLGVLHTKKLKQAQYAELLPPPLYVIYSQLMAQKEAFGENVDLEIVGSVKDAQAVARQQANKDTG
;
A
#
# COMPACT_ATOMS: atom_id res chain seq x y z
N MET A 1 -21.53 52.29 15.35
CA MET A 1 -21.57 53.76 15.24
C MET A 1 -21.62 54.08 13.74
N GLY A 2 -22.65 54.68 13.14
CA GLY A 2 -23.90 55.21 13.63
C GLY A 2 -24.96 55.16 12.52
N GLU A 3 -26.21 55.03 12.94
CA GLU A 3 -27.51 55.33 12.29
C GLU A 3 -27.78 54.89 10.83
N PRO A 4 -28.66 53.88 10.63
CA PRO A 4 -29.41 53.73 9.39
C PRO A 4 -30.63 54.68 9.42
N GLY A 5 -30.49 55.77 8.67
CA GLY A 5 -31.54 56.47 7.92
C GLY A 5 -32.89 56.64 8.60
N GLU A 6 -33.16 57.87 9.06
CA GLU A 6 -34.50 58.41 9.18
C GLU A 6 -35.35 58.01 7.97
N ILE A 7 -36.39 57.22 8.23
CA ILE A 7 -37.44 56.91 7.28
C ILE A 7 -38.22 58.22 7.14
N LEU A 8 -37.82 59.04 6.17
CA LEU A 8 -38.60 60.19 5.74
C LEU A 8 -40.01 59.70 5.38
N PRO A 9 -41.08 60.35 5.89
CA PRO A 9 -42.44 59.92 5.62
C PRO A 9 -42.68 59.94 4.11
N GLU A 10 -42.99 58.77 3.54
CA GLU A 10 -43.51 58.65 2.18
C GLU A 10 -44.74 59.55 2.06
N HIS A 11 -44.56 60.74 1.51
CA HIS A 11 -45.67 61.56 1.07
C HIS A 11 -46.29 60.87 -0.15
N LYS A 12 -47.19 59.90 0.09
CA LYS A 12 -47.99 59.31 -0.99
C LYS A 12 -48.73 60.45 -1.71
N PRO A 13 -48.49 60.67 -3.00
CA PRO A 13 -49.28 61.63 -3.75
C PRO A 13 -50.75 61.16 -3.71
N GLU A 14 -51.67 62.08 -3.44
CA GLU A 14 -53.11 61.79 -3.24
C GLU A 14 -53.81 61.16 -4.46
N ARG A 15 -53.12 61.04 -5.62
CA ARG A 15 -53.52 60.28 -6.81
C ARG A 15 -52.28 59.71 -7.51
N SER A 16 -52.35 58.48 -8.01
CA SER A 16 -51.25 57.88 -8.77
C SER A 16 -51.01 58.70 -10.06
N PRO A 17 -49.75 59.01 -10.43
CA PRO A 17 -49.45 59.67 -11.71
C PRO A 17 -50.07 58.96 -12.92
N HIS A 18 -50.23 57.64 -12.84
CA HIS A 18 -50.92 56.84 -13.86
C HIS A 18 -52.44 57.11 -13.91
N GLU A 19 -53.08 57.31 -12.77
CA GLU A 19 -54.50 57.66 -12.69
C GLU A 19 -54.74 59.08 -13.24
N VAL A 20 -53.86 60.03 -12.92
CA VAL A 20 -53.91 61.40 -13.45
C VAL A 20 -53.71 61.40 -14.96
N LEU A 21 -52.77 60.60 -15.47
CA LEU A 21 -52.56 60.42 -16.91
C LEU A 21 -53.83 59.87 -17.60
N GLN A 22 -54.44 58.84 -17.03
CA GLN A 22 -55.65 58.21 -17.57
C GLN A 22 -56.85 59.15 -17.53
N GLN A 23 -57.03 59.89 -16.43
CA GLN A 23 -58.11 60.86 -16.25
C GLN A 23 -57.97 62.06 -17.21
N SER A 24 -56.77 62.63 -17.32
CA SER A 24 -56.53 63.74 -18.25
C SER A 24 -56.66 63.31 -19.72
N LYS A 25 -56.25 62.08 -20.07
CA LYS A 25 -56.49 61.52 -21.40
C LYS A 25 -57.98 61.40 -21.70
N ALA A 26 -58.76 60.78 -20.80
CA ALA A 26 -60.20 60.61 -20.97
C ALA A 26 -60.93 61.97 -21.07
N SER A 27 -60.52 62.95 -20.25
CA SER A 27 -61.07 64.31 -20.30
C SER A 27 -60.75 65.03 -21.62
N VAL A 28 -59.52 64.88 -22.16
CA VAL A 28 -59.18 65.43 -23.49
C VAL A 28 -59.99 64.77 -24.60
N GLU A 29 -60.15 63.44 -24.57
CA GLU A 29 -60.96 62.71 -25.54
C GLU A 29 -62.43 63.18 -25.50
N GLU A 30 -63.00 63.35 -24.31
CA GLU A 30 -64.36 63.85 -24.13
C GLU A 30 -64.54 65.30 -24.62
N ILE A 31 -63.60 66.20 -24.29
CA ILE A 31 -63.64 67.60 -24.72
C ILE A 31 -63.48 67.70 -26.24
N VAL A 32 -62.60 66.90 -26.85
CA VAL A 32 -62.44 66.85 -28.31
C VAL A 32 -63.71 66.32 -28.99
N SER A 33 -64.35 65.29 -28.44
CA SER A 33 -65.66 64.81 -28.93
C SER A 33 -66.74 65.90 -28.87
N LYS A 34 -66.81 66.67 -27.77
CA LYS A 34 -67.73 67.82 -27.62
C LYS A 34 -67.42 68.96 -28.60
N MET A 35 -66.14 69.27 -28.84
CA MET A 35 -65.75 70.27 -29.84
C MET A 35 -66.14 69.83 -31.27
N LEU A 36 -66.03 68.54 -31.58
CA LEU A 36 -66.42 67.99 -32.88
C LEU A 36 -67.93 68.02 -33.11
N SER A 37 -68.76 67.80 -32.08
CA SER A 37 -70.21 67.93 -32.19
C SER A 37 -70.65 69.39 -32.29
N MET A 38 -70.09 70.29 -31.48
CA MET A 38 -70.40 71.73 -31.52
C MET A 38 -70.02 72.38 -32.86
N LYS A 39 -68.94 71.92 -33.50
CA LYS A 39 -68.56 72.38 -34.85
C LYS A 39 -69.57 71.97 -35.94
N LYS A 40 -70.37 70.92 -35.73
CA LYS A 40 -71.45 70.51 -36.65
C LYS A 40 -72.74 71.32 -36.48
N GLU A 41 -72.95 71.94 -35.31
CA GLU A 41 -74.20 72.60 -34.92
C GLU A 41 -74.15 74.15 -35.01
N SER A 42 -73.03 74.73 -35.45
CA SER A 42 -72.85 76.18 -35.66
C SER A 42 -73.03 77.05 -34.40
N THR A 43 -72.35 76.67 -33.31
CA THR A 43 -72.34 77.34 -31.99
C THR A 43 -71.39 78.55 -31.90
N PRO A 44 -71.58 79.47 -30.92
CA PRO A 44 -70.76 80.69 -30.77
C PRO A 44 -69.27 80.44 -30.46
N LYS A 45 -68.40 81.33 -30.96
CA LYS A 45 -66.93 81.24 -30.85
C LYS A 45 -66.37 81.32 -29.42
N SER A 46 -67.16 81.80 -28.45
CA SER A 46 -66.75 81.96 -27.04
C SER A 46 -66.62 80.62 -26.31
N GLU A 47 -67.57 79.71 -26.47
CA GLU A 47 -67.56 78.39 -25.82
C GLU A 47 -66.44 77.50 -26.35
N ILE A 48 -66.11 77.62 -27.64
CA ILE A 48 -64.96 76.95 -28.26
C ILE A 48 -63.65 77.39 -27.60
N ARG A 49 -63.52 78.68 -27.25
CA ARG A 49 -62.31 79.23 -26.60
C ARG A 49 -62.16 78.69 -25.18
N GLU A 50 -63.25 78.49 -24.45
CA GLU A 50 -63.26 77.89 -23.12
C GLU A 50 -62.85 76.40 -23.18
N LEU A 51 -63.40 75.63 -24.11
CA LEU A 51 -63.02 74.22 -24.32
C LEU A 51 -61.56 74.07 -24.73
N VAL A 52 -61.04 74.96 -25.59
CA VAL A 52 -59.61 75.00 -25.95
C VAL A 52 -58.74 75.27 -24.72
N THR A 53 -59.17 76.17 -23.83
CA THR A 53 -58.46 76.46 -22.58
C THR A 53 -58.45 75.24 -21.65
N GLN A 54 -59.56 74.52 -21.55
CA GLN A 54 -59.63 73.26 -20.78
C GLN A 54 -58.74 72.15 -21.36
N ILE A 55 -58.63 72.03 -22.68
CA ILE A 55 -57.68 71.10 -23.34
C ILE A 55 -56.24 71.47 -22.96
N PHE A 56 -55.87 72.75 -23.02
CA PHE A 56 -54.51 73.18 -22.66
C PHE A 56 -54.17 72.85 -21.20
N ILE A 57 -55.10 73.05 -20.27
CA ILE A 57 -54.92 72.68 -18.85
C ILE A 57 -54.72 71.17 -18.70
N ASN A 58 -55.50 70.35 -19.41
CA ASN A 58 -55.32 68.90 -19.41
C ASN A 58 -53.98 68.47 -20.05
N PHE A 59 -53.50 69.16 -21.10
CA PHE A 59 -52.19 68.88 -21.71
C PHE A 59 -51.03 69.21 -20.78
N VAL A 60 -51.12 70.30 -20.03
CA VAL A 60 -50.14 70.64 -18.98
C VAL A 60 -50.16 69.56 -17.90
N SER A 61 -51.35 69.11 -17.50
CA SER A 61 -51.52 68.01 -16.52
C SER A 61 -50.92 66.69 -17.02
N LEU A 62 -51.12 66.33 -18.29
CA LEU A 62 -50.50 65.16 -18.92
C LEU A 62 -48.97 65.25 -18.95
N ARG A 63 -48.42 66.42 -19.32
CA ARG A 63 -46.95 66.64 -19.30
C ARG A 63 -46.39 66.53 -17.90
N GLN A 64 -47.09 67.07 -16.91
CA GLN A 64 -46.69 66.98 -15.51
C GLN A 64 -46.73 65.53 -15.02
N ALA A 65 -47.81 64.79 -15.31
CA ALA A 65 -47.94 63.36 -14.96
C ALA A 65 -46.85 62.50 -15.62
N ASN A 66 -46.57 62.71 -16.92
CA ASN A 66 -45.49 62.00 -17.63
C ASN A 66 -44.11 62.29 -17.02
N ARG A 67 -43.82 63.56 -16.69
CA ARG A 67 -42.58 63.92 -16.01
C ARG A 67 -42.46 63.25 -14.64
N SER A 68 -43.55 63.21 -13.87
CA SER A 68 -43.58 62.52 -12.58
C SER A 68 -43.33 61.02 -12.71
N ILE A 69 -43.90 60.35 -13.73
CA ILE A 69 -43.65 58.93 -14.00
C ILE A 69 -42.17 58.68 -14.35
N LEU A 70 -41.59 59.47 -15.24
CA LEU A 70 -40.18 59.31 -15.66
C LEU A 70 -39.22 59.53 -14.49
N LEU A 71 -39.47 60.53 -13.64
CA LEU A 71 -38.65 60.77 -12.45
C LEU A 71 -38.75 59.61 -11.46
N GLU A 72 -39.94 59.01 -11.34
CA GLU A 72 -40.14 57.87 -10.45
C GLU A 72 -39.50 56.59 -11.01
N GLU A 73 -39.54 56.38 -12.32
CA GLU A 73 -38.82 55.30 -13.00
C GLU A 73 -37.31 55.41 -12.74
N ASP A 74 -36.73 56.60 -12.93
CA ASP A 74 -35.32 56.84 -12.66
C ASP A 74 -34.97 56.63 -11.17
N ARG A 75 -35.87 57.03 -10.25
CA ARG A 75 -35.71 56.78 -8.81
C ARG A 75 -35.66 55.29 -8.49
N VAL A 76 -36.66 54.53 -8.95
CA VAL A 76 -36.76 53.08 -8.71
C VAL A 76 -35.59 52.33 -9.34
N LYS A 77 -35.17 52.73 -10.54
CA LYS A 77 -33.98 52.16 -11.21
C LYS A 77 -32.71 52.42 -10.41
N GLY A 78 -32.51 53.65 -9.92
CA GLY A 78 -31.38 54.00 -9.07
C GLY A 78 -31.37 53.30 -7.72
N GLU A 79 -32.55 53.05 -7.13
CA GLU A 79 -32.69 52.25 -5.90
C GLU A 79 -32.38 50.78 -6.14
N THR A 80 -32.89 50.21 -7.24
CA THR A 80 -32.66 48.81 -7.60
C THR A 80 -31.18 48.55 -7.88
N GLU A 81 -30.50 49.44 -8.62
CA GLU A 81 -29.07 49.28 -8.90
C GLU A 81 -28.21 49.42 -7.63
N ARG A 82 -28.57 50.35 -6.74
CA ARG A 82 -27.92 50.48 -5.43
C ARG A 82 -28.13 49.26 -4.54
N ALA A 83 -29.30 48.63 -4.60
CA ALA A 83 -29.59 47.39 -3.87
C ALA A 83 -28.90 46.16 -4.49
N LYS A 84 -28.71 46.15 -5.81
CA LYS A 84 -28.03 45.07 -6.54
C LYS A 84 -26.52 45.01 -6.26
N ALA A 85 -25.84 46.16 -6.24
CA ALA A 85 -24.40 46.22 -6.01
C ALA A 85 -23.88 45.46 -4.76
N PRO A 86 -24.47 45.61 -3.55
CA PRO A 86 -24.05 44.84 -2.38
C PRO A 86 -24.39 43.34 -2.49
N VAL A 87 -25.47 42.99 -3.20
CA VAL A 87 -25.83 41.57 -3.45
C VAL A 87 -24.79 40.91 -4.35
N ASP A 88 -24.37 41.58 -5.44
CA ASP A 88 -23.33 41.07 -6.33
C ASP A 88 -21.99 40.93 -5.60
N PHE A 89 -21.63 41.92 -4.78
CA PHE A 89 -20.42 41.87 -3.95
C PHE A 89 -20.42 40.71 -2.96
N THR A 90 -21.51 40.53 -2.21
CA THR A 90 -21.64 39.42 -1.24
C THR A 90 -21.70 38.06 -1.92
N THR A 91 -22.30 37.97 -3.11
CA THR A 91 -22.30 36.75 -3.93
C THR A 91 -20.88 36.37 -4.36
N LEU A 92 -20.06 37.34 -4.75
CA LEU A 92 -18.66 37.10 -5.10
C LEU A 92 -17.85 36.62 -3.88
N GLN A 93 -18.06 37.23 -2.70
CA GLN A 93 -17.45 36.76 -1.46
C GLN A 93 -17.86 35.32 -1.12
N LEU A 94 -19.14 34.98 -1.29
CA LEU A 94 -19.62 33.62 -1.08
C LEU A 94 -18.94 32.63 -2.03
N HIS A 95 -18.80 32.98 -3.31
CA HIS A 95 -18.07 32.14 -4.27
C HIS A 95 -16.62 31.91 -3.84
N ASN A 96 -15.90 32.95 -3.42
CA ASN A 96 -14.53 32.82 -2.92
C ASN A 96 -14.45 31.86 -1.72
N LEU A 97 -15.34 32.01 -0.74
CA LEU A 97 -15.40 31.13 0.43
C LEU A 97 -15.76 29.68 0.06
N MET A 98 -16.64 29.48 -0.92
CA MET A 98 -17.00 28.15 -1.42
C MET A 98 -15.81 27.46 -2.10
N TYR A 99 -15.01 28.21 -2.86
CA TYR A 99 -13.76 27.69 -3.44
C TYR A 99 -12.76 27.30 -2.35
N GLU A 100 -12.55 28.17 -1.36
CA GLU A 100 -11.66 27.90 -0.23
C GLU A 100 -12.10 26.67 0.57
N LYS A 101 -13.41 26.56 0.88
CA LYS A 101 -13.99 25.36 1.50
C LYS A 101 -13.70 24.10 0.68
N SER A 102 -13.96 24.15 -0.63
CA SER A 102 -13.72 23.01 -1.52
C SER A 102 -12.25 22.61 -1.55
N HIS A 103 -11.33 23.59 -1.56
CA HIS A 103 -9.90 23.36 -1.46
C HIS A 103 -9.52 22.64 -0.15
N TYR A 104 -9.97 23.13 1.00
CA TYR A 104 -9.66 22.48 2.28
C TYR A 104 -10.30 21.10 2.40
N VAL A 105 -11.52 20.91 1.90
CA VAL A 105 -12.15 19.57 1.88
C VAL A 105 -11.33 18.60 1.05
N LYS A 106 -10.79 19.02 -0.10
CA LYS A 106 -9.88 18.20 -0.91
C LYS A 106 -8.57 17.91 -0.18
N ALA A 107 -7.98 18.91 0.48
CA ALA A 107 -6.75 18.74 1.26
C ALA A 107 -6.96 17.76 2.44
N ILE A 108 -8.04 17.93 3.21
CA ILE A 108 -8.43 17.01 4.29
C ILE A 108 -8.63 15.61 3.76
N LYS A 109 -9.31 15.46 2.62
CA LYS A 109 -9.49 14.14 1.99
C LYS A 109 -8.15 13.53 1.60
N ALA A 110 -7.25 14.28 0.98
CA ALA A 110 -5.91 13.79 0.64
C ALA A 110 -5.13 13.33 1.88
N CYS A 111 -5.22 14.06 2.99
CA CYS A 111 -4.62 13.66 4.26
C CYS A 111 -5.28 12.42 4.88
N LYS A 112 -6.61 12.26 4.76
CA LYS A 112 -7.34 11.07 5.26
C LYS A 112 -7.14 9.83 4.40
N ASP A 113 -6.98 10.02 3.09
CA ASP A 113 -6.70 8.96 2.13
C ASP A 113 -5.25 8.46 2.24
N PHE A 114 -4.41 9.10 3.06
CA PHE A 114 -3.09 8.59 3.40
C PHE A 114 -3.22 7.22 4.09
N ARG A 115 -2.90 6.18 3.34
CA ARG A 115 -2.79 4.82 3.87
C ARG A 115 -1.36 4.54 4.27
N SER A 116 -1.12 4.45 5.56
CA SER A 116 0.10 3.83 6.08
C SER A 116 0.00 2.30 5.98
N LYS A 117 1.10 1.58 6.18
CA LYS A 117 1.06 0.11 6.28
C LYS A 117 0.28 -0.40 7.50
N TYR A 118 0.03 0.45 8.49
CA TYR A 118 -0.87 0.18 9.61
C TYR A 118 -2.32 0.47 9.17
N PRO A 119 -3.32 -0.38 9.48
CA PRO A 119 -3.35 -1.44 10.50
C PRO A 119 -3.04 -2.86 10.00
N ASP A 120 -2.65 -3.04 8.74
CA ASP A 120 -2.47 -4.37 8.13
C ASP A 120 -1.23 -5.13 8.65
N ILE A 121 -0.51 -4.59 9.64
CA ILE A 121 0.67 -5.20 10.24
C ILE A 121 0.23 -6.03 11.44
N GLU A 122 0.45 -7.35 11.36
CA GLU A 122 0.37 -8.23 12.51
C GLU A 122 1.47 -7.87 13.51
N LEU A 123 1.05 -7.47 14.71
CA LEU A 123 1.93 -7.11 15.83
C LEU A 123 1.86 -8.19 16.90
N VAL A 124 2.94 -8.33 17.66
CA VAL A 124 2.98 -9.17 18.87
C VAL A 124 1.79 -8.82 19.79
N PRO A 125 1.02 -9.81 20.28
CA PRO A 125 -0.10 -9.58 21.19
C PRO A 125 0.32 -8.79 22.44
N GLU A 126 -0.63 -8.08 23.06
CA GLU A 126 -0.32 -7.22 24.20
C GLU A 126 0.16 -8.03 25.41
N GLU A 127 -0.40 -9.22 25.58
CA GLU A 127 -0.05 -10.15 26.66
C GLU A 127 1.43 -10.57 26.58
N GLU A 128 1.91 -10.87 25.37
CA GLU A 128 3.31 -11.23 25.13
C GLU A 128 4.24 -10.02 25.32
N PHE A 129 3.80 -8.83 24.88
CA PHE A 129 4.55 -7.60 25.11
C PHE A 129 4.72 -7.31 26.61
N PHE A 130 3.66 -7.38 27.42
CA PHE A 130 3.78 -7.09 28.85
C PHE A 130 4.63 -8.11 29.61
N ARG A 131 4.64 -9.37 29.16
CA ARG A 131 5.45 -10.44 29.75
C ARG A 131 6.92 -10.34 29.38
N ASP A 132 7.22 -10.18 28.09
CA ASP A 132 8.57 -10.42 27.55
C ASP A 132 9.34 -9.12 27.22
N ALA A 133 8.67 -7.96 27.20
CA ALA A 133 9.35 -6.70 26.87
C ALA A 133 10.31 -6.26 27.98
N PRO A 134 11.52 -5.77 27.62
CA PRO A 134 12.43 -5.13 28.56
C PRO A 134 11.80 -3.89 29.22
N GLU A 135 12.16 -3.66 30.49
CA GLU A 135 11.62 -2.54 31.27
C GLU A 135 12.03 -1.18 30.70
N GLU A 136 13.17 -1.09 30.01
CA GLU A 136 13.59 0.12 29.30
C GLU A 136 12.57 0.52 28.23
N ILE A 137 12.01 -0.45 27.51
CA ILE A 137 11.01 -0.21 26.46
C ILE A 137 9.63 0.08 27.08
N LYS A 138 9.27 -0.61 28.17
CA LYS A 138 7.99 -0.39 28.87
C LYS A 138 7.90 1.01 29.49
N ASN A 139 9.00 1.50 30.05
CA ASN A 139 9.05 2.78 30.78
C ASN A 139 9.24 4.00 29.86
N THR A 140 9.54 3.81 28.57
CA THR A 140 9.76 4.92 27.64
C THR A 140 8.44 5.59 27.24
N VAL A 141 8.24 6.86 27.60
CA VAL A 141 7.11 7.67 27.12
C VAL A 141 7.48 8.32 25.79
N MET A 142 6.73 7.98 24.74
CA MET A 142 6.95 8.39 23.34
C MET A 142 5.83 9.31 22.82
N SER A 143 4.66 9.28 23.45
CA SER A 143 3.51 10.11 23.07
C SER A 143 2.63 10.38 24.29
N ASN A 144 1.87 11.48 24.23
CA ASN A 144 0.90 11.87 25.27
C ASN A 144 -0.40 11.05 25.19
N ASP A 145 -0.72 10.47 24.03
CA ASP A 145 -1.85 9.55 23.89
C ASP A 145 -1.42 8.15 24.33
N ASN A 146 -2.11 7.60 25.33
CA ASN A 146 -1.80 6.29 25.90
C ASN A 146 -1.93 5.14 24.90
N SER A 147 -2.94 5.18 24.01
CA SER A 147 -3.16 4.13 23.00
C SER A 147 -2.04 4.15 21.95
N HIS A 148 -1.75 5.33 21.41
CA HIS A 148 -0.66 5.52 20.46
C HIS A 148 0.70 5.21 21.09
N ASN A 149 0.91 5.60 22.36
CA ASN A 149 2.15 5.30 23.07
C ASN A 149 2.36 3.80 23.28
N LEU A 150 1.33 3.05 23.68
CA LEU A 150 1.39 1.59 23.80
C LEU A 150 1.77 0.95 22.46
N MET A 151 1.17 1.41 21.37
CA MET A 151 1.48 0.91 20.03
C MET A 151 2.93 1.17 19.62
N LEU A 152 3.46 2.38 19.88
CA LEU A 152 4.87 2.70 19.62
C LEU A 152 5.82 1.83 20.45
N LYS A 153 5.48 1.55 21.71
CA LYS A 153 6.26 0.63 22.56
C LYS A 153 6.26 -0.79 21.99
N ARG A 154 5.12 -1.29 21.53
CA ARG A 154 4.99 -2.59 20.87
C ARG A 154 5.85 -2.66 19.59
N PHE A 155 5.82 -1.63 18.75
CA PHE A 155 6.68 -1.56 17.56
C PHE A 155 8.17 -1.58 17.90
N ASN A 156 8.59 -0.83 18.93
CA ASN A 156 9.99 -0.82 19.36
C ASN A 156 10.43 -2.16 19.93
N PHE A 157 9.56 -2.84 20.68
CA PHE A 157 9.82 -4.19 21.18
C PHE A 157 10.00 -5.18 20.04
N GLU A 158 9.12 -5.17 19.04
CA GLU A 158 9.24 -6.06 17.90
C GLU A 158 10.48 -5.75 17.05
N LEU A 159 10.81 -4.47 16.86
CA LEU A 159 12.05 -4.07 16.21
C LEU A 159 13.28 -4.61 16.95
N PHE A 160 13.26 -4.52 18.28
CA PHE A 160 14.32 -5.07 19.14
C PHE A 160 14.44 -6.59 18.95
N GLN A 161 13.33 -7.32 19.03
CA GLN A 161 13.30 -8.77 18.82
C GLN A 161 13.84 -9.15 17.42
N ARG A 162 13.38 -8.48 16.37
CA ARG A 162 13.82 -8.74 15.00
C ARG A 162 15.32 -8.49 14.83
N LYS A 163 15.88 -7.46 15.47
CA LYS A 163 17.33 -7.20 15.47
C LYS A 163 18.11 -8.32 16.17
N GLU A 164 17.66 -8.77 17.34
CA GLU A 164 18.31 -9.86 18.05
C GLU A 164 18.23 -11.19 17.29
N LEU A 165 17.09 -11.50 16.67
CA LEU A 165 16.92 -12.66 15.80
C LEU A 165 17.86 -12.62 14.58
N CYS A 166 18.02 -11.46 13.94
CA CYS A 166 18.97 -11.29 12.84
C CYS A 166 20.42 -11.57 13.28
N LYS A 167 20.84 -11.02 14.43
CA LYS A 167 22.18 -11.29 14.99
C LYS A 167 22.37 -12.78 15.29
N LEU A 168 21.35 -13.44 15.86
CA LEU A 168 21.41 -14.87 16.14
C LEU A 168 21.50 -15.69 14.85
N ARG A 169 20.72 -15.32 13.81
CA ARG A 169 20.76 -15.96 12.49
C ARG A 169 22.15 -15.87 11.88
N GLU A 170 22.78 -14.70 11.92
CA GLU A 170 24.14 -14.51 11.40
C GLU A 170 25.16 -15.38 12.14
N LYS A 171 25.10 -15.44 13.47
CA LYS A 171 25.96 -16.32 14.29
C LYS A 171 25.77 -17.80 13.94
N LEU A 172 24.52 -18.24 13.75
CA LEU A 172 24.22 -19.62 13.37
C LEU A 172 24.69 -19.93 11.95
N GLU A 173 24.55 -19.01 11.01
CA GLU A 173 25.01 -19.18 9.64
C GLU A 173 26.55 -19.29 9.57
N GLN A 174 27.27 -18.50 10.37
CA GLN A 174 28.73 -18.62 10.50
C GLN A 174 29.13 -20.00 11.06
N LYS A 175 28.46 -20.46 12.13
CA LYS A 175 28.70 -21.80 12.70
C LYS A 175 28.43 -22.91 11.67
N LYS A 176 27.34 -22.80 10.92
CA LYS A 176 26.99 -23.74 9.85
C LYS A 176 28.08 -23.79 8.77
N LYS A 177 28.57 -22.64 8.31
CA LYS A 177 29.66 -22.56 7.31
C LYS A 177 30.95 -23.21 7.84
N ALA A 178 31.37 -22.90 9.06
CA ALA A 178 32.55 -23.49 9.67
C ALA A 178 32.45 -25.03 9.82
N LEU A 179 31.27 -25.53 10.19
CA LEU A 179 31.01 -26.97 10.26
C LEU A 179 31.01 -27.61 8.86
N GLN A 180 30.42 -26.97 7.86
CA GLN A 180 30.44 -27.44 6.47
C GLN A 180 31.87 -27.54 5.92
N GLU A 181 32.72 -26.55 6.18
CA GLU A 181 34.14 -26.58 5.81
C GLU A 181 34.88 -27.72 6.52
N THR A 182 34.65 -27.90 7.82
CA THR A 182 35.23 -29.01 8.59
C THR A 182 34.83 -30.36 8.02
N ILE A 183 33.54 -30.54 7.68
CA ILE A 183 33.03 -31.75 7.05
C ILE A 183 33.66 -31.94 5.67
N ALA A 184 33.76 -30.88 4.85
CA ALA A 184 34.38 -30.95 3.53
C ALA A 184 35.86 -31.36 3.61
N ASN A 185 36.62 -30.81 4.57
CA ASN A 185 38.01 -31.16 4.80
C ASN A 185 38.16 -32.61 5.27
N ARG A 186 37.32 -33.07 6.21
CA ARG A 186 37.28 -34.48 6.63
C ARG A 186 36.93 -35.40 5.47
N LYS A 187 35.95 -35.03 4.62
CA LYS A 187 35.58 -35.80 3.44
C LYS A 187 36.72 -35.88 2.43
N LYS A 188 37.43 -34.77 2.18
CA LYS A 188 38.64 -34.73 1.34
C LYS A 188 39.72 -35.66 1.88
N PHE A 189 40.01 -35.61 3.17
CA PHE A 189 40.97 -36.50 3.83
C PHE A 189 40.57 -37.98 3.71
N LEU A 190 39.31 -38.31 3.98
CA LEU A 190 38.81 -39.68 3.85
C LEU A 190 38.86 -40.16 2.39
N SER A 191 38.64 -39.26 1.42
CA SER A 191 38.71 -39.61 -0.01
C SER A 191 40.14 -39.79 -0.52
N SER A 192 41.13 -39.12 0.08
CA SER A 192 42.55 -39.28 -0.28
C SER A 192 43.20 -40.48 0.41
N LEU A 193 42.66 -40.92 1.55
CA LEU A 193 43.20 -42.02 2.35
C LEU A 193 43.38 -43.33 1.55
N PRO A 194 42.44 -43.79 0.71
CA PRO A 194 42.64 -44.99 -0.12
C PRO A 194 43.84 -44.89 -1.05
N SER A 195 44.12 -43.71 -1.61
CA SER A 195 45.27 -43.48 -2.47
C SER A 195 46.57 -43.55 -1.67
N HIS A 196 46.63 -42.86 -0.53
CA HIS A 196 47.79 -42.91 0.36
C HIS A 196 48.08 -44.33 0.87
N LEU A 197 47.04 -45.08 1.25
CA LEU A 197 47.18 -46.48 1.67
C LEU A 197 47.66 -47.39 0.54
N LYS A 198 47.20 -47.17 -0.71
CA LYS A 198 47.72 -47.90 -1.88
C LYS A 198 49.20 -47.59 -2.12
N SER A 199 49.61 -46.33 -2.02
CA SER A 199 51.01 -45.92 -2.16
C SER A 199 51.89 -46.50 -1.06
N LEU A 200 51.43 -46.46 0.20
CA LEU A 200 52.12 -47.07 1.34
C LEU A 200 52.26 -48.59 1.15
N LYS A 201 51.18 -49.26 0.75
CA LYS A 201 51.21 -50.70 0.42
C LYS A 201 52.29 -50.98 -0.62
N LYS A 202 52.32 -50.22 -1.73
CA LYS A 202 53.33 -50.38 -2.79
C LYS A 202 54.75 -50.15 -2.29
N ALA A 203 54.97 -49.08 -1.51
CA ALA A 203 56.29 -48.75 -0.95
C ALA A 203 56.79 -49.80 0.05
N SER A 204 55.88 -50.48 0.77
CA SER A 204 56.24 -51.54 1.72
C SER A 204 56.59 -52.89 1.07
N LEU A 205 56.28 -53.10 -0.22
CA LEU A 205 56.50 -54.39 -0.90
C LEU A 205 57.99 -54.81 -0.94
N PRO A 206 58.95 -53.94 -1.34
CA PRO A 206 60.37 -54.35 -1.41
C PRO A 206 60.92 -54.81 -0.06
N VAL A 207 60.57 -54.10 1.02
CA VAL A 207 60.98 -54.46 2.38
C VAL A 207 60.34 -55.78 2.82
N GLN A 208 59.05 -56.00 2.51
CA GLN A 208 58.39 -57.29 2.76
C GLN A 208 59.08 -58.44 2.02
N HIS A 209 59.49 -58.23 0.77
CA HIS A 209 60.21 -59.23 -0.01
C HIS A 209 61.59 -59.54 0.58
N GLN A 210 62.32 -58.52 1.03
CA GLN A 210 63.67 -58.68 1.56
C GLN A 210 63.70 -59.30 2.96
N LEU A 211 62.69 -59.02 3.79
CA LEU A 211 62.56 -59.63 5.12
C LEU A 211 61.89 -61.02 5.07
N GLY A 212 61.43 -61.49 3.91
CA GLY A 212 60.64 -62.74 3.78
C GLY A 212 59.24 -62.64 4.41
N VAL A 213 58.82 -61.44 4.79
CA VAL A 213 57.60 -61.15 5.53
C VAL A 213 56.45 -60.91 4.54
N LEU A 214 55.96 -61.99 3.92
CA LEU A 214 54.97 -61.96 2.82
C LEU A 214 53.51 -61.84 3.27
N HIS A 215 53.22 -60.99 4.26
CA HIS A 215 51.85 -60.81 4.81
C HIS A 215 50.82 -60.43 3.72
N THR A 216 51.22 -59.68 2.69
CA THR A 216 50.31 -59.32 1.59
C THR A 216 49.91 -60.49 0.70
N LYS A 217 50.74 -61.52 0.58
CA LYS A 217 50.39 -62.76 -0.13
C LYS A 217 49.50 -63.64 0.74
N LYS A 218 49.86 -63.82 2.02
CA LYS A 218 49.04 -64.57 2.99
C LYS A 218 47.63 -63.99 3.12
N LEU A 219 47.50 -62.66 3.19
CA LEU A 219 46.19 -61.99 3.27
C LEU A 219 45.34 -62.20 2.01
N LYS A 220 45.94 -62.14 0.81
CA LYS A 220 45.22 -62.42 -0.44
C LYS A 220 44.76 -63.88 -0.49
N GLN A 221 45.62 -64.81 -0.08
CA GLN A 221 45.28 -66.23 -0.01
C GLN A 221 44.17 -66.49 1.01
N ALA A 222 44.19 -65.82 2.17
CA ALA A 222 43.09 -65.87 3.15
C ALA A 222 41.77 -65.33 2.56
N GLN A 223 41.80 -64.20 1.86
CA GLN A 223 40.62 -63.65 1.17
C GLN A 223 40.08 -64.58 0.08
N TYR A 224 40.94 -65.32 -0.61
CA TYR A 224 40.51 -66.33 -1.57
C TYR A 224 39.97 -67.59 -0.88
N ALA A 225 40.57 -67.97 0.25
CA ALA A 225 40.12 -69.11 1.04
C ALA A 225 38.71 -68.87 1.61
N GLU A 226 38.38 -67.66 2.05
CA GLU A 226 37.02 -67.29 2.49
C GLU A 226 35.94 -67.50 1.42
N LEU A 227 36.32 -67.50 0.13
CA LEU A 227 35.40 -67.70 -1.00
C LEU A 227 35.33 -69.17 -1.45
N LEU A 228 36.08 -70.08 -0.83
CA LEU A 228 36.04 -71.50 -1.16
C LEU A 228 34.79 -72.17 -0.59
N PRO A 229 34.21 -73.15 -1.30
CA PRO A 229 33.19 -74.04 -0.75
C PRO A 229 33.69 -74.73 0.53
N PRO A 230 32.81 -75.01 1.52
CA PRO A 230 33.22 -75.57 2.81
C PRO A 230 34.12 -76.82 2.73
N PRO A 231 33.88 -77.81 1.84
CA PRO A 231 34.76 -78.97 1.72
C PRO A 231 36.19 -78.62 1.26
N LEU A 232 36.31 -77.68 0.31
CA LEU A 232 37.61 -77.25 -0.22
C LEU A 232 38.35 -76.34 0.75
N TYR A 233 37.62 -75.50 1.51
CA TYR A 233 38.20 -74.69 2.57
C TYR A 233 38.82 -75.55 3.67
N VAL A 234 38.14 -76.61 4.10
CA VAL A 234 38.66 -77.53 5.13
C VAL A 234 39.97 -78.18 4.66
N ILE A 235 40.00 -78.72 3.44
CA ILE A 235 41.23 -79.32 2.87
C ILE A 235 42.35 -78.28 2.78
N TYR A 236 42.04 -77.08 2.27
CA TYR A 236 43.02 -76.00 2.17
C TYR A 236 43.58 -75.61 3.55
N SER A 237 42.71 -75.47 4.56
CA SER A 237 43.11 -75.10 5.93
C SER A 237 44.01 -76.16 6.58
N GLN A 238 43.71 -77.45 6.39
CA GLN A 238 44.49 -78.55 6.92
C GLN A 238 45.87 -78.62 6.25
N LEU A 239 45.92 -78.50 4.92
CA LEU A 239 47.18 -78.51 4.17
C LEU A 239 48.04 -77.27 4.46
N MET A 240 47.42 -76.09 4.62
CA MET A 240 48.11 -74.88 5.04
C MET A 240 48.67 -75.00 6.46
N ALA A 241 47.88 -75.54 7.40
CA ALA A 241 48.34 -75.79 8.76
C ALA A 241 49.52 -76.77 8.79
N GLN A 242 49.48 -77.83 7.98
CA GLN A 242 50.58 -78.79 7.87
C GLN A 242 51.85 -78.16 7.26
N LYS A 243 51.70 -77.35 6.21
CA LYS A 243 52.81 -76.57 5.62
C LYS A 243 53.47 -75.67 6.66
N GLU A 244 52.68 -74.93 7.44
CA GLU A 244 53.21 -73.99 8.43
C GLU A 244 53.80 -74.68 9.67
N ALA A 245 53.22 -75.80 10.12
CA ALA A 245 53.66 -76.51 11.33
C ALA A 245 54.89 -77.41 11.10
N PHE A 246 54.99 -78.06 9.93
CA PHE A 246 56.03 -79.05 9.65
C PHE A 246 57.06 -78.58 8.62
N GLY A 247 56.88 -77.40 8.01
CA GLY A 247 57.84 -76.82 7.06
C GLY A 247 57.99 -77.62 5.77
N GLU A 248 56.99 -78.43 5.40
CA GLU A 248 57.00 -79.23 4.18
C GLU A 248 57.03 -78.32 2.92
N ASN A 249 57.82 -78.70 1.91
CA ASN A 249 57.93 -77.98 0.63
C ASN A 249 56.72 -78.23 -0.29
N VAL A 250 55.51 -77.99 0.23
CA VAL A 250 54.26 -78.11 -0.52
C VAL A 250 53.79 -76.71 -0.90
N ASP A 251 53.67 -76.41 -2.19
CA ASP A 251 53.10 -75.15 -2.65
C ASP A 251 51.60 -75.29 -2.91
N LEU A 252 50.83 -74.45 -2.21
CA LEU A 252 49.38 -74.41 -2.26
C LEU A 252 48.96 -73.11 -2.93
N GLU A 253 48.23 -73.22 -4.04
CA GLU A 253 47.69 -72.09 -4.78
C GLU A 253 46.20 -72.30 -5.06
N ILE A 254 45.39 -71.28 -4.77
CA ILE A 254 43.96 -71.27 -5.08
C ILE A 254 43.81 -70.69 -6.48
N VAL A 255 43.46 -71.52 -7.46
CA VAL A 255 43.28 -71.13 -8.87
C VAL A 255 41.80 -71.05 -9.19
N GLY A 256 41.34 -69.92 -9.72
CA GLY A 256 39.95 -69.75 -10.15
C GLY A 256 39.53 -68.30 -10.38
N SER A 257 38.28 -68.12 -10.83
CA SER A 257 37.67 -66.80 -11.03
C SER A 257 37.06 -66.27 -9.73
N VAL A 258 37.70 -65.26 -9.13
CA VAL A 258 37.24 -64.63 -7.88
C VAL A 258 35.86 -63.98 -8.04
N LYS A 259 35.53 -63.48 -9.22
CA LYS A 259 34.23 -62.83 -9.50
C LYS A 259 33.08 -63.84 -9.45
N ASP A 260 33.29 -65.02 -10.01
CA ASP A 260 32.28 -66.08 -10.05
C ASP A 260 32.09 -66.68 -8.66
N ALA A 261 33.18 -66.88 -7.91
CA ALA A 261 33.13 -67.33 -6.52
C ALA A 261 32.36 -66.36 -5.61
N GLN A 262 32.56 -65.04 -5.77
CA GLN A 262 31.79 -64.03 -5.03
C GLN A 262 30.31 -64.01 -5.43
N ALA A 263 29.97 -64.26 -6.69
CA ALA A 263 28.59 -64.35 -7.14
C ALA A 263 27.88 -65.57 -6.53
N VAL A 264 28.55 -66.73 -6.49
CA VAL A 264 28.03 -67.94 -5.86
C VAL A 264 27.88 -67.77 -4.35
N ALA A 265 28.86 -67.18 -3.67
CA ALA A 265 28.77 -66.88 -2.24
C ALA A 265 27.59 -65.94 -1.92
N ARG A 266 27.34 -64.91 -2.75
CA ARG A 266 26.17 -64.03 -2.62
C ARG A 266 24.85 -64.76 -2.87
N GLN A 267 24.80 -65.66 -3.85
CA GLN A 267 23.61 -66.46 -4.12
C GLN A 267 23.30 -67.46 -3.00
N GLN A 268 24.33 -68.05 -2.39
CA GLN A 268 24.19 -68.95 -1.24
C GLN A 268 23.72 -68.18 0.01
N ALA A 269 24.31 -67.00 0.29
CA ALA A 269 23.86 -66.16 1.40
C ALA A 269 22.39 -65.72 1.27
N ASN A 270 21.92 -65.42 0.05
CA ASN A 270 20.53 -65.07 -0.18
C ASN A 270 19.55 -66.27 -0.09
N LYS A 271 20.03 -67.51 -0.27
CA LYS A 271 19.22 -68.73 -0.12
C LYS A 271 19.07 -69.16 1.34
N ASP A 272 20.05 -68.86 2.20
CA ASP A 272 20.00 -69.17 3.63
C ASP A 272 19.22 -68.13 4.46
N THR A 273 18.82 -67.00 3.85
CA THR A 273 18.02 -65.94 4.52
C THR A 273 16.52 -65.98 4.15
N GLY A 274 16.06 -67.05 3.48
CA GLY A 274 14.67 -67.29 3.08
C GLY A 274 14.04 -68.45 3.83
#